data_AF-A0A937PYR7-F1
#
_entry.id   AF-A0A937PYR7-F1
#
_cell.length_a   1.000
_cell.length_b   1.000
_cell.length_c   1.000
_cell.angle_alpha   90.00
_cell.angle_beta   90.00
_cell.angle_gamma   90.00
#
_symmetry.space_group_name_H-M   'P 1'
#
loop_
_entity.id
_entity.type
_entity.pdbx_description
1 polymer ?
#
loop_
_entity_poly.entity_id
_entity_poly.type
_entity_poly.pdbx_seq_one_letter_code
_entity_poly.pdbx_strand_id
1 'polypeptide(L)'
;HICTFTTEGTSEGCLDVDDFESYTADWELQAVWPDNIDGINYAYLQMGEAYGNAMRLEYQNQFEPYFTTVTYTFAEPQNWAKGGLAALSLNFRGDGDNFEQRLYVELEDATGPASAVAVDNPYSYAALTESWQQWSIELSEFSDGGLDLSQVKKVTIGTGDGTDSGQAVGPPADVDTIYIDEIRVCSRRCSLNSRSDVDGNCRIDFGDFAAMASVWLNEGEYSLP
;
A
#
# COMPACT_ATOMS: atom_id res chain seq x y z
N HIS A 1 10.20 -35.96 11.08
CA HIS A 1 9.31 -35.52 10.00
C HIS A 1 9.74 -34.13 9.59
N ILE A 2 10.15 -34.00 8.34
CA ILE A 2 10.73 -32.80 7.74
C ILE A 2 9.55 -31.97 7.24
N CYS A 3 9.36 -30.76 7.77
CA CYS A 3 8.49 -29.76 7.16
C CYS A 3 9.25 -29.17 5.97
N THR A 4 8.92 -29.63 4.77
CA THR A 4 9.25 -28.93 3.53
C THR A 4 8.31 -27.74 3.40
N PHE A 5 8.84 -26.53 3.63
CA PHE A 5 8.25 -25.32 3.08
C PHE A 5 8.67 -25.24 1.62
N THR A 6 7.71 -25.39 0.71
CA THR A 6 7.90 -25.04 -0.69
C THR A 6 8.10 -23.53 -0.76
N THR A 7 9.32 -23.11 -1.07
CA THR A 7 9.65 -21.74 -1.46
C THR A 7 9.05 -21.47 -2.84
N GLU A 8 7.81 -21.01 -2.89
CA GLU A 8 7.38 -20.10 -3.96
C GLU A 8 7.74 -18.69 -3.49
N GLY A 9 9.02 -18.37 -3.68
CA GLY A 9 9.57 -17.04 -3.51
C GLY A 9 9.95 -16.50 -4.87
N THR A 10 9.15 -15.60 -5.39
CA THR A 10 9.52 -14.65 -6.44
C THR A 10 10.47 -13.61 -5.81
N SER A 11 11.73 -13.65 -6.25
CA SER A 11 12.84 -12.69 -6.01
C SER A 11 12.95 -12.00 -4.62
N GLU A 12 13.91 -12.46 -3.82
CA GLU A 12 14.54 -11.72 -2.70
C GLU A 12 13.60 -11.02 -1.68
N GLY A 13 13.18 -11.75 -0.65
CA GLY A 13 12.70 -11.15 0.61
C GLY A 13 11.36 -10.43 0.55
N CYS A 14 10.54 -10.69 -0.47
CA CYS A 14 9.19 -10.14 -0.62
C CYS A 14 8.12 -11.22 -0.46
N LEU A 15 6.95 -10.80 0.02
CA LEU A 15 5.67 -11.51 0.01
C LEU A 15 4.77 -10.79 -0.99
N ASP A 16 4.30 -11.51 -2.00
CA ASP A 16 3.35 -10.97 -2.98
C ASP A 16 1.93 -11.02 -2.36
N VAL A 17 1.24 -9.87 -2.35
CA VAL A 17 -0.15 -9.77 -1.91
C VAL A 17 -1.07 -10.07 -3.08
N ASP A 18 -0.86 -9.38 -4.21
CA ASP A 18 -1.54 -9.63 -5.47
C ASP A 18 -0.74 -8.99 -6.62
N ASP A 19 -0.45 -9.78 -7.65
CA ASP A 19 0.14 -9.33 -8.92
C ASP A 19 -0.90 -9.27 -10.05
N PHE A 20 -2.16 -9.59 -9.77
CA PHE A 20 -3.29 -9.59 -10.69
C PHE A 20 -3.21 -10.56 -11.88
N GLU A 21 -2.12 -11.32 -12.02
CA GLU A 21 -1.88 -12.22 -13.16
C GLU A 21 -2.74 -13.49 -13.10
N SER A 22 -3.25 -13.82 -11.92
CA SER A 22 -4.07 -15.02 -11.72
C SER A 22 -5.50 -14.87 -12.24
N TYR A 23 -6.00 -13.64 -12.41
CA TYR A 23 -7.36 -13.36 -12.85
C TYR A 23 -7.52 -13.45 -14.37
N THR A 24 -8.65 -13.99 -14.82
CA THR A 24 -8.99 -14.12 -16.25
C THR A 24 -10.26 -13.38 -16.65
N ALA A 25 -11.00 -12.85 -15.67
CA ALA A 25 -12.20 -12.06 -15.89
C ALA A 25 -12.50 -11.12 -14.70
N ASP A 26 -13.25 -10.06 -14.97
CA ASP A 26 -13.63 -9.04 -13.97
C ASP A 26 -14.28 -9.64 -12.71
N TRP A 27 -15.17 -10.62 -12.88
CA TRP A 27 -15.90 -11.22 -11.76
C TRP A 27 -15.01 -12.02 -10.81
N GLU A 28 -13.86 -12.54 -11.28
CA GLU A 28 -12.88 -13.21 -10.42
C GLU A 28 -12.16 -12.18 -9.56
N LEU A 29 -11.74 -11.07 -10.17
CA LEU A 29 -11.11 -9.95 -9.47
C LEU A 29 -12.08 -9.31 -8.46
N GLN A 30 -13.31 -9.02 -8.86
CA GLN A 30 -14.36 -8.43 -8.00
C GLN A 30 -14.74 -9.31 -6.81
N ALA A 31 -14.60 -10.64 -6.93
CA ALA A 31 -14.84 -11.56 -5.82
C ALA A 31 -13.73 -11.49 -4.75
N VAL A 32 -12.52 -11.10 -5.15
CA VAL A 32 -11.34 -11.00 -4.26
C VAL A 32 -11.11 -9.57 -3.77
N TRP A 33 -11.34 -8.60 -4.64
CA TRP A 33 -11.27 -7.15 -4.42
C TRP A 33 -12.65 -6.50 -4.62
N PRO A 34 -13.66 -6.81 -3.79
CA PRO A 34 -14.94 -6.13 -3.84
C PRO A 34 -14.76 -4.64 -3.55
N ASP A 35 -15.48 -3.80 -4.29
CA ASP A 35 -15.59 -2.38 -3.97
C ASP A 35 -16.68 -2.11 -2.91
N ASN A 36 -16.69 -0.90 -2.35
CA ASN A 36 -17.60 -0.49 -1.29
C ASN A 36 -18.98 -0.01 -1.79
N ILE A 37 -19.26 -0.05 -3.09
CA ILE A 37 -20.47 0.54 -3.67
C ILE A 37 -21.49 -0.54 -4.00
N ASP A 38 -22.61 -0.52 -3.28
CA ASP A 38 -23.67 -1.51 -3.46
C ASP A 38 -24.33 -1.43 -4.86
N GLY A 39 -24.26 -2.53 -5.61
CA GLY A 39 -24.99 -2.70 -6.86
C GLY A 39 -24.35 -2.10 -8.10
N ILE A 40 -23.14 -1.53 -7.97
CA ILE A 40 -22.27 -1.10 -9.06
C ILE A 40 -20.93 -1.82 -8.87
N ASN A 41 -20.21 -2.09 -9.96
CA ASN A 41 -18.84 -2.55 -9.86
C ASN A 41 -17.91 -1.42 -10.32
N TYR A 42 -16.86 -1.18 -9.55
CA TYR A 42 -15.82 -0.22 -9.89
C TYR A 42 -14.44 -0.85 -10.07
N ALA A 43 -14.27 -2.10 -9.65
CA ALA A 43 -13.06 -2.89 -9.88
C ALA A 43 -13.18 -3.73 -11.17
N TYR A 44 -12.23 -3.57 -12.09
CA TYR A 44 -12.18 -4.29 -13.36
C TYR A 44 -10.79 -4.86 -13.61
N LEU A 45 -10.72 -6.00 -14.29
CA LEU A 45 -9.46 -6.57 -14.75
C LEU A 45 -9.03 -5.85 -16.03
N GLN A 46 -7.87 -5.20 -15.96
CA GLN A 46 -7.22 -4.62 -17.11
C GLN A 46 -6.12 -5.57 -17.60
N MET A 47 -6.20 -6.04 -18.84
CA MET A 47 -5.22 -6.96 -19.41
C MET A 47 -4.24 -6.23 -20.35
N GLY A 48 -2.97 -6.62 -20.32
CA GLY A 48 -1.95 -6.16 -21.28
C GLY A 48 -1.34 -4.79 -20.97
N GLU A 49 -1.27 -4.44 -19.68
CA GLU A 49 -0.56 -3.27 -19.16
C GLU A 49 0.97 -3.50 -19.12
N ALA A 50 1.69 -2.53 -18.55
CA ALA A 50 3.15 -2.51 -18.52
C ALA A 50 3.80 -3.75 -17.87
N TYR A 51 3.15 -4.36 -16.88
CA TYR A 51 3.65 -5.55 -16.17
C TYR A 51 2.85 -6.83 -16.44
N GLY A 52 1.71 -6.72 -17.14
CA GLY A 52 0.83 -7.83 -17.45
C GLY A 52 -0.64 -7.44 -17.23
N ASN A 53 -1.32 -8.10 -16.32
CA ASN A 53 -2.64 -7.72 -15.86
C ASN A 53 -2.54 -6.72 -14.71
N ALA A 54 -3.56 -5.86 -14.57
CA ALA A 54 -3.66 -4.90 -13.48
C ALA A 54 -5.12 -4.77 -13.04
N MET A 55 -5.33 -4.23 -11.85
CA MET A 55 -6.64 -3.78 -11.44
C MET A 55 -6.89 -2.36 -11.97
N ARG A 56 -7.98 -2.17 -12.72
CA ARG A 56 -8.53 -0.85 -13.03
C ARG A 56 -9.63 -0.54 -12.03
N LEU A 57 -9.39 0.46 -11.19
CA LEU A 57 -10.36 1.00 -10.27
C LEU A 57 -10.95 2.30 -10.85
N GLU A 58 -12.20 2.24 -11.23
CA GLU A 58 -13.01 3.41 -11.57
C GLU A 58 -13.59 4.03 -10.29
N TYR A 59 -13.88 5.34 -10.29
CA TYR A 59 -14.54 5.98 -9.15
C TYR A 59 -15.31 7.23 -9.54
N GLN A 60 -16.41 7.48 -8.83
CA GLN A 60 -17.28 8.65 -9.01
C GLN A 60 -17.57 9.30 -7.66
N ASN A 61 -16.55 9.89 -7.05
CA ASN A 61 -16.62 10.46 -5.70
C ASN A 61 -17.31 11.85 -5.66
N GLN A 62 -18.00 12.26 -6.73
CA GLN A 62 -19.05 13.30 -6.72
C GLN A 62 -20.41 12.75 -6.27
N PHE A 63 -20.53 11.45 -6.03
CA PHE A 63 -21.71 10.81 -5.45
C PHE A 63 -21.38 10.19 -4.09
N GLU A 64 -22.39 10.06 -3.22
CA GLU A 64 -22.23 9.36 -1.94
C GLU A 64 -21.72 7.92 -2.17
N PRO A 65 -20.78 7.44 -1.35
CA PRO A 65 -20.31 8.02 -0.08
C PRO A 65 -19.12 8.99 -0.22
N TYR A 66 -18.84 9.47 -1.44
CA TYR A 66 -17.73 10.37 -1.79
C TYR A 66 -16.32 9.80 -1.56
N PHE A 67 -16.25 8.47 -1.53
CA PHE A 67 -15.01 7.72 -1.59
C PHE A 67 -15.32 6.35 -2.19
N THR A 68 -14.34 5.81 -2.89
CA THR A 68 -14.42 4.47 -3.50
C THR A 68 -13.23 3.68 -3.01
N THR A 69 -13.46 2.47 -2.51
CA THR A 69 -12.41 1.57 -2.03
C THR A 69 -12.59 0.19 -2.58
N VAL A 70 -11.49 -0.53 -2.75
CA VAL A 70 -11.45 -1.98 -2.97
C VAL A 70 -10.69 -2.64 -1.84
N THR A 71 -11.18 -3.77 -1.35
CA THR A 71 -10.61 -4.44 -0.17
C THR A 71 -10.31 -5.90 -0.42
N TYR A 72 -9.04 -6.27 -0.30
CA TYR A 72 -8.61 -7.66 -0.21
C TYR A 72 -8.69 -8.14 1.24
N THR A 73 -9.35 -9.27 1.48
CA THR A 73 -9.40 -9.92 2.79
C THR A 73 -8.65 -11.25 2.77
N PHE A 74 -7.56 -11.36 3.53
CA PHE A 74 -6.84 -12.62 3.65
C PHE A 74 -7.69 -13.69 4.33
N ALA A 75 -7.68 -14.92 3.82
CA ALA A 75 -8.38 -16.05 4.46
C ALA A 75 -7.89 -16.26 5.90
N GLU A 76 -6.58 -16.22 6.11
CA GLU A 76 -5.93 -16.24 7.42
C GLU A 76 -5.07 -14.97 7.60
N PRO A 77 -5.04 -14.35 8.80
CA PRO A 77 -4.21 -13.19 9.06
C PRO A 77 -2.73 -13.45 8.72
N GLN A 78 -2.10 -12.49 8.06
CA GLN A 78 -0.70 -12.53 7.67
C GLN A 78 0.20 -11.93 8.76
N ASN A 79 1.38 -12.51 8.94
CA ASN A 79 2.37 -11.99 9.88
C ASN A 79 3.48 -11.24 9.13
N TRP A 80 3.31 -9.93 9.02
CA TRP A 80 4.25 -9.02 8.39
C TRP A 80 5.33 -8.50 9.36
N ALA A 81 5.23 -8.81 10.65
CA ALA A 81 6.26 -8.51 11.65
C ALA A 81 7.48 -9.47 11.59
N LYS A 82 7.48 -10.45 10.69
CA LYS A 82 8.52 -11.47 10.54
C LYS A 82 9.30 -11.31 9.24
N GLY A 83 10.43 -12.00 9.14
CA GLY A 83 11.17 -12.13 7.88
C GLY A 83 11.91 -10.85 7.43
N GLY A 84 11.99 -9.84 8.28
CA GLY A 84 12.62 -8.55 7.94
C GLY A 84 11.80 -7.69 6.98
N LEU A 85 10.52 -8.03 6.79
CA LEU A 85 9.55 -7.21 6.05
C LEU A 85 9.45 -5.82 6.68
N ALA A 86 9.45 -4.79 5.83
CA ALA A 86 9.58 -3.42 6.28
C ALA A 86 8.78 -2.41 5.46
N ALA A 87 8.39 -2.75 4.23
CA ALA A 87 7.60 -1.85 3.39
C ALA A 87 6.52 -2.61 2.61
N LEU A 88 5.33 -2.02 2.54
CA LEU A 88 4.30 -2.35 1.56
C LEU A 88 4.55 -1.49 0.33
N SER A 89 4.54 -2.07 -0.86
CA SER A 89 4.60 -1.34 -2.11
C SER A 89 3.49 -1.75 -3.05
N LEU A 90 3.11 -0.81 -3.90
CA LEU A 90 2.21 -1.01 -5.03
C LEU A 90 2.67 -0.12 -6.18
N ASN A 91 2.45 -0.59 -7.41
CA ASN A 91 2.54 0.24 -8.59
C ASN A 91 1.17 0.84 -8.89
N PHE A 92 1.15 2.10 -9.29
CA PHE A 92 -0.09 2.75 -9.69
C PHE A 92 0.12 3.70 -10.86
N ARG A 93 -0.96 3.96 -11.59
CA ARG A 93 -1.03 4.93 -12.69
C ARG A 93 -2.41 5.55 -12.70
N GLY A 94 -2.48 6.87 -12.70
CA GLY A 94 -3.72 7.61 -12.87
C GLY A 94 -4.02 7.93 -14.33
N ASP A 95 -4.97 8.83 -14.52
CA ASP A 95 -5.31 9.44 -15.81
C ASP A 95 -5.23 10.96 -15.67
N GLY A 96 -4.68 11.65 -16.68
CA GLY A 96 -4.49 13.09 -16.65
C GLY A 96 -5.80 13.88 -16.66
N ASP A 97 -6.89 13.25 -17.11
CA ASP A 97 -8.23 13.83 -17.12
C ASP A 97 -8.97 13.65 -15.78
N ASN A 98 -8.41 12.89 -14.83
CA ASN A 98 -9.03 12.71 -13.51
C ASN A 98 -9.14 14.03 -12.74
N PHE A 99 -10.03 14.08 -11.76
CA PHE A 99 -10.03 15.16 -10.77
C PHE A 99 -9.09 14.83 -9.60
N GLU A 100 -8.34 15.84 -9.13
CA GLU A 100 -7.37 15.67 -8.04
C GLU A 100 -8.07 15.19 -6.77
N GLN A 101 -7.72 13.98 -6.32
CA GLN A 101 -8.32 13.32 -5.16
C GLN A 101 -7.28 12.56 -4.35
N ARG A 102 -7.59 12.41 -3.06
CA ARG A 102 -6.84 11.57 -2.13
C ARG A 102 -6.73 10.14 -2.69
N LEU A 103 -5.53 9.58 -2.66
CA LEU A 103 -5.25 8.15 -2.86
C LEU A 103 -4.63 7.63 -1.57
N TYR A 104 -5.12 6.52 -1.03
CA TYR A 104 -4.63 5.96 0.23
C TYR A 104 -4.62 4.43 0.24
N VAL A 105 -3.81 3.85 1.13
CA VAL A 105 -3.87 2.43 1.49
C VAL A 105 -4.23 2.34 2.96
N GLU A 106 -5.17 1.47 3.29
CA GLU A 106 -5.56 1.15 4.65
C GLU A 106 -5.31 -0.32 4.94
N LEU A 107 -4.77 -0.59 6.13
CA LEU A 107 -4.59 -1.94 6.65
C LEU A 107 -5.47 -2.14 7.88
N GLU A 108 -6.08 -3.32 8.00
CA GLU A 108 -6.84 -3.75 9.17
C GLU A 108 -6.24 -5.06 9.70
N ASP A 109 -6.05 -5.18 11.01
CA ASP A 109 -5.61 -6.43 11.65
C ASP A 109 -6.79 -7.30 12.09
N ALA A 110 -6.50 -8.49 12.60
CA ALA A 110 -7.51 -9.47 12.97
C ALA A 110 -8.38 -9.07 14.18
N THR A 111 -8.10 -7.96 14.86
CA THR A 111 -8.93 -7.45 15.96
C THR A 111 -10.20 -6.76 15.46
N GLY A 112 -10.25 -6.36 14.19
CA GLY A 112 -11.42 -5.86 13.48
C GLY A 112 -11.33 -4.37 13.11
N PRO A 113 -12.43 -3.75 12.63
CA PRO A 113 -12.38 -2.43 11.97
C PRO A 113 -11.79 -1.28 12.79
N ALA A 114 -11.77 -1.39 14.12
CA ALA A 114 -11.18 -0.38 15.00
C ALA A 114 -9.64 -0.33 14.93
N SER A 115 -8.98 -1.35 14.37
CA SER A 115 -7.53 -1.36 14.14
C SER A 115 -7.13 -0.72 12.80
N ALA A 116 -8.09 -0.29 11.98
CA ALA A 116 -7.80 0.18 10.64
C ALA A 116 -6.90 1.43 10.69
N VAL A 117 -5.78 1.38 9.96
CA VAL A 117 -4.86 2.51 9.81
C VAL A 117 -4.66 2.80 8.33
N ALA A 118 -5.01 4.03 7.92
CA ALA A 118 -4.85 4.52 6.55
C ALA A 118 -3.60 5.39 6.42
N VAL A 119 -2.85 5.19 5.34
CA VAL A 119 -1.69 6.00 4.95
C VAL A 119 -1.96 6.61 3.58
N ASP A 120 -1.79 7.92 3.50
CA ASP A 120 -2.05 8.69 2.28
C ASP A 120 -0.85 8.65 1.34
N ASN A 121 -1.12 8.65 0.04
CA ASN A 121 -0.09 8.96 -0.93
C ASN A 121 0.41 10.39 -0.67
N PRO A 122 1.74 10.62 -0.57
CA PRO A 122 2.27 11.93 -0.22
C PRO A 122 2.03 13.00 -1.31
N TYR A 123 1.62 12.60 -2.51
CA TYR A 123 1.37 13.50 -3.63
C TYR A 123 -0.13 13.57 -3.92
N SER A 124 -0.71 14.77 -3.79
CA SER A 124 -2.12 15.00 -4.08
C SER A 124 -2.47 14.77 -5.56
N TYR A 125 -1.51 14.96 -6.47
CA TYR A 125 -1.64 14.71 -7.90
C TYR A 125 -1.41 13.24 -8.31
N ALA A 126 -1.30 12.31 -7.36
CA ALA A 126 -1.06 10.88 -7.66
C ALA A 126 -2.09 10.32 -8.65
N ALA A 127 -3.37 10.61 -8.43
CA ALA A 127 -4.46 10.19 -9.31
C ALA A 127 -4.40 10.80 -10.73
N LEU A 128 -3.59 11.84 -10.96
CA LEU A 128 -3.42 12.50 -12.26
C LEU A 128 -2.22 11.96 -13.05
N THR A 129 -1.43 11.05 -12.46
CA THR A 129 -0.13 10.68 -12.99
C THR A 129 -0.24 9.54 -14.01
N GLU A 130 -0.18 9.87 -15.29
CA GLU A 130 -0.34 8.92 -16.41
C GLU A 130 0.81 7.93 -16.62
N SER A 131 1.88 8.04 -15.83
CA SER A 131 3.03 7.13 -15.87
C SER A 131 3.06 6.25 -14.63
N TRP A 132 3.39 4.97 -14.79
CA TRP A 132 3.50 4.04 -13.67
C TRP A 132 4.50 4.54 -12.63
N GLN A 133 4.02 4.72 -11.41
CA GLN A 133 4.81 5.06 -10.24
C GLN A 133 4.78 3.91 -9.25
N GLN A 134 5.92 3.63 -8.63
CA GLN A 134 5.95 2.78 -7.46
C GLN A 134 5.72 3.64 -6.21
N TRP A 135 4.72 3.28 -5.42
CA TRP A 135 4.52 3.83 -4.09
C TRP A 135 4.98 2.81 -3.06
N SER A 136 5.93 3.20 -2.21
CA SER A 136 6.41 2.40 -1.08
C SER A 136 6.02 3.09 0.22
N ILE A 137 5.40 2.33 1.13
CA ILE A 137 4.92 2.75 2.44
C ILE A 137 5.67 1.93 3.49
N GLU A 138 6.22 2.59 4.50
CA GLU A 138 6.89 1.85 5.59
C GLU A 138 5.86 1.19 6.49
N LEU A 139 6.10 -0.06 6.87
CA LEU A 139 5.17 -0.77 7.77
C LEU A 139 5.08 -0.09 9.15
N SER A 140 6.11 0.66 9.54
CA SER A 140 6.10 1.50 10.74
C SER A 140 5.00 2.55 10.72
N GLU A 141 4.64 3.10 9.56
CA GLU A 141 3.54 4.09 9.46
C GLU A 141 2.21 3.50 9.94
N PHE A 142 2.00 2.21 9.72
CA PHE A 142 0.82 1.50 10.22
C PHE A 142 0.94 1.10 11.69
N SER A 143 2.10 0.58 12.12
CA SER A 143 2.28 0.16 13.53
C SER A 143 2.31 1.34 14.50
N ASP A 144 2.81 2.50 14.08
CA ASP A 144 2.78 3.74 14.85
C ASP A 144 1.34 4.25 15.03
N GLY A 145 0.46 3.92 14.07
CA GLY A 145 -0.99 4.10 14.17
C GLY A 145 -1.72 3.07 15.04
N GLY A 146 -1.01 2.05 15.54
CA GLY A 146 -1.54 1.03 16.45
C GLY A 146 -1.92 -0.31 15.81
N LEU A 147 -1.63 -0.52 14.51
CA LEU A 147 -1.89 -1.78 13.81
C LEU A 147 -0.97 -2.91 14.30
N ASP A 148 -1.52 -4.09 14.60
CA ASP A 148 -0.71 -5.29 14.86
C ASP A 148 -0.28 -5.96 13.54
N LEU A 149 0.94 -5.63 13.09
CA LEU A 149 1.57 -6.23 11.90
C LEU A 149 1.75 -7.76 11.98
N SER A 150 1.58 -8.39 13.14
CA SER A 150 1.66 -9.84 13.26
C SER A 150 0.39 -10.57 12.82
N GLN A 151 -0.71 -9.84 12.61
CA GLN A 151 -2.04 -10.37 12.28
C GLN A 151 -2.80 -9.51 11.24
N VAL A 152 -2.12 -9.00 10.21
CA VAL A 152 -2.74 -8.20 9.14
C VAL A 152 -3.81 -9.02 8.42
N LYS A 153 -5.04 -8.52 8.37
CA LYS A 153 -6.22 -9.24 7.86
C LYS A 153 -6.76 -8.67 6.56
N LYS A 154 -6.66 -7.36 6.34
CA LYS A 154 -7.15 -6.71 5.12
C LYS A 154 -6.17 -5.69 4.57
N VAL A 155 -6.19 -5.55 3.25
CA VAL A 155 -5.56 -4.45 2.51
C VAL A 155 -6.66 -3.75 1.72
N THR A 156 -6.83 -2.46 1.97
CA THR A 156 -7.81 -1.61 1.29
C THR A 156 -7.07 -0.54 0.52
N ILE A 157 -7.44 -0.32 -0.74
CA ILE A 157 -6.95 0.81 -1.54
C ILE A 157 -8.16 1.70 -1.83
N GLY A 158 -8.01 3.00 -1.61
CA GLY A 158 -9.13 3.93 -1.72
C GLY A 158 -8.79 5.26 -2.37
N THR A 159 -9.81 5.86 -2.98
CA THR A 159 -9.80 7.24 -3.46
C THR A 159 -10.90 8.06 -2.79
N GLY A 160 -10.66 9.37 -2.62
CA GLY A 160 -11.59 10.29 -1.96
C GLY A 160 -11.43 10.33 -0.45
N ASP A 161 -12.20 11.21 0.21
CA ASP A 161 -12.09 11.49 1.64
C ASP A 161 -13.43 11.57 2.37
N GLY A 162 -14.52 11.17 1.70
CA GLY A 162 -15.88 11.29 2.23
C GLY A 162 -16.50 12.68 2.06
N THR A 163 -15.85 13.56 1.32
CA THR A 163 -16.39 14.85 0.87
C THR A 163 -16.58 14.84 -0.64
N ASP A 164 -17.66 15.44 -1.12
CA ASP A 164 -17.93 15.63 -2.55
C ASP A 164 -16.70 16.20 -3.26
N SER A 165 -16.17 15.43 -4.21
CA SER A 165 -14.99 15.80 -5.01
C SER A 165 -15.18 17.10 -5.80
N GLY A 166 -16.42 17.48 -6.12
CA GLY A 166 -16.71 18.61 -7.01
C GLY A 166 -16.48 18.32 -8.48
N GLN A 167 -16.23 17.05 -8.86
CA GLN A 167 -16.25 16.61 -10.27
C GLN A 167 -17.58 16.98 -10.93
N ALA A 168 -17.55 17.15 -12.25
CA ALA A 168 -18.75 17.56 -12.98
C ALA A 168 -19.82 16.46 -12.95
N VAL A 169 -21.06 16.84 -12.61
CA VAL A 169 -22.23 15.98 -12.75
C VAL A 169 -22.93 16.30 -14.07
N GLY A 170 -22.82 15.42 -15.07
CA GLY A 170 -23.48 15.60 -16.37
C GLY A 170 -23.08 14.55 -17.40
N PRO A 171 -23.73 14.49 -18.57
CA PRO A 171 -23.37 13.55 -19.64
C PRO A 171 -22.24 14.09 -20.56
N PRO A 172 -21.23 13.27 -20.93
CA PRO A 172 -20.96 11.94 -20.38
C PRO A 172 -20.51 12.03 -18.92
N ALA A 173 -20.88 11.04 -18.11
CA ALA A 173 -20.53 11.00 -16.70
C ALA A 173 -19.01 11.03 -16.54
N ASP A 174 -18.54 11.88 -15.63
CA ASP A 174 -17.13 11.92 -15.24
C ASP A 174 -16.86 10.68 -14.39
N VAL A 175 -16.01 9.78 -14.90
CA VAL A 175 -15.60 8.54 -14.24
C VAL A 175 -14.09 8.56 -14.24
N ASP A 176 -13.54 8.89 -13.09
CA ASP A 176 -12.10 8.88 -12.90
C ASP A 176 -11.60 7.43 -12.80
N THR A 177 -10.33 7.20 -13.15
CA THR A 177 -9.73 5.87 -13.16
C THR A 177 -8.31 5.86 -12.62
N ILE A 178 -7.99 4.89 -11.77
CA ILE A 178 -6.61 4.51 -11.45
C ILE A 178 -6.36 3.04 -11.79
N TYR A 179 -5.14 2.73 -12.19
CA TYR A 179 -4.63 1.38 -12.37
C TYR A 179 -3.70 1.06 -11.23
N ILE A 180 -3.82 -0.15 -10.70
CA ILE A 180 -3.04 -0.67 -9.57
C ILE A 180 -2.47 -2.01 -9.97
N ASP A 181 -1.21 -2.22 -9.63
CA ASP A 181 -0.47 -3.43 -9.97
C ASP A 181 0.58 -3.73 -8.89
N GLU A 182 1.12 -4.94 -8.89
CA GLU A 182 2.29 -5.36 -8.11
C GLU A 182 2.25 -4.97 -6.63
N ILE A 183 1.23 -5.45 -5.91
CA ILE A 183 1.09 -5.22 -4.47
C ILE A 183 1.96 -6.23 -3.73
N ARG A 184 2.99 -5.75 -3.03
CA ARG A 184 3.99 -6.61 -2.39
C ARG A 184 4.43 -6.05 -1.06
N VAL A 185 4.73 -6.92 -0.11
CA VAL A 185 5.38 -6.56 1.15
C VAL A 185 6.81 -7.06 1.11
N CYS A 186 7.76 -6.14 1.11
CA CYS A 186 9.17 -6.47 0.94
C CYS A 186 9.98 -6.18 2.21
N SER A 187 11.03 -6.97 2.38
CA SER A 187 12.14 -6.58 3.23
C SER A 187 12.75 -5.28 2.71
N ARG A 188 13.31 -4.49 3.63
CA ARG A 188 13.97 -3.23 3.26
C ARG A 188 15.13 -3.53 2.30
N ARG A 189 14.97 -3.15 1.02
CA ARG A 189 16.03 -3.26 0.01
C ARG A 189 17.00 -2.10 0.20
N CYS A 190 17.93 -2.26 1.14
CA CYS A 190 19.05 -1.32 1.30
C CYS A 190 20.00 -1.46 0.08
N SER A 191 19.92 -0.51 -0.86
CA SER A 191 20.92 -0.35 -1.94
C SER A 191 22.01 0.67 -1.60
N LEU A 192 22.01 1.22 -0.38
CA LEU A 192 22.98 2.20 0.08
C LEU A 192 24.11 1.51 0.86
N ASN A 193 25.34 1.94 0.59
CA ASN A 193 26.53 1.59 1.35
C ASN A 193 26.22 1.71 2.86
N SER A 194 26.30 0.58 3.57
CA SER A 194 25.89 0.33 4.95
C SER A 194 26.64 1.14 6.04
N ARG A 195 27.25 2.27 5.68
CA ARG A 195 28.02 3.13 6.58
C ARG A 195 27.35 4.46 6.89
N SER A 196 26.30 4.83 6.16
CA SER A 196 25.64 6.14 6.29
C SER A 196 24.23 6.06 6.88
N ASP A 197 23.60 4.90 6.83
CA ASP A 197 22.36 4.56 7.52
C ASP A 197 22.75 3.92 8.88
N VAL A 198 22.80 4.73 9.93
CA VAL A 198 23.32 4.37 11.25
C VAL A 198 22.22 3.85 12.16
N ASP A 199 20.99 4.38 12.02
CA ASP A 199 19.84 3.85 12.75
C ASP A 199 19.26 2.59 12.08
N GLY A 200 19.76 2.28 10.88
CA GLY A 200 19.37 1.10 10.15
C GLY A 200 17.91 1.21 9.76
N ASN A 201 17.46 2.36 9.24
CA ASN A 201 16.12 2.64 8.68
C ASN A 201 16.08 2.73 7.13
N CYS A 202 17.22 2.53 6.43
CA CYS A 202 17.45 2.63 4.97
C CYS A 202 17.13 4.03 4.40
N ARG A 203 17.05 5.05 5.25
CA ARG A 203 17.08 6.47 4.90
C ARG A 203 18.46 7.02 5.31
N ILE A 204 18.79 8.19 4.78
CA ILE A 204 19.88 9.02 5.30
C ILE A 204 19.22 10.33 5.70
N ASP A 205 18.84 10.44 6.96
CA ASP A 205 18.11 11.58 7.49
C ASP A 205 18.55 11.95 8.93
N PHE A 206 17.77 12.78 9.62
CA PHE A 206 18.11 13.20 10.98
C PHE A 206 17.96 12.08 12.02
N GLY A 207 17.29 10.97 11.69
CA GLY A 207 17.22 9.75 12.50
C GLY A 207 18.59 9.12 12.68
N ASP A 208 19.40 9.07 11.62
CA ASP A 208 20.79 8.59 11.68
C ASP A 208 21.67 9.42 12.61
N PHE A 209 21.51 10.74 12.53
CA PHE A 209 22.21 11.65 13.43
C PHE A 209 21.78 11.46 14.88
N ALA A 210 20.47 11.26 15.12
CA ALA A 210 19.94 11.00 16.45
C ALA A 210 20.46 9.67 17.02
N ALA A 211 20.54 8.62 16.21
CA ALA A 211 21.11 7.34 16.62
C ALA A 211 22.58 7.49 17.02
N MET A 212 23.41 8.16 16.23
CA MET A 212 24.81 8.46 16.61
C MET A 212 24.90 9.24 17.92
N ALA A 213 24.07 10.27 18.09
CA ALA A 213 24.06 11.10 19.30
C ALA A 213 23.64 10.31 20.54
N SER A 214 22.70 9.35 20.39
CA SER A 214 22.22 8.50 21.49
C SER A 214 23.30 7.53 22.01
N VAL A 215 24.11 6.96 21.10
CA VAL A 215 25.24 6.10 21.47
C VAL A 215 26.29 6.90 22.23
N TRP A 216 26.57 8.14 21.79
CA TRP A 216 27.50 9.03 22.46
C TRP A 216 27.06 9.41 23.88
N LEU A 217 25.75 9.57 24.10
CA LEU A 217 25.19 9.85 25.43
C LEU A 217 25.32 8.65 26.38
N ASN A 218 25.16 7.42 25.88
CA ASN A 218 25.19 6.20 26.69
C ASN A 218 26.61 5.71 27.01
N GLU A 219 27.59 5.94 26.13
CA GLU A 219 28.98 5.54 26.35
C GLU A 219 29.85 6.65 26.98
N GLY A 220 29.26 7.80 27.29
CA GLY A 220 29.90 8.93 27.95
C GLY A 220 30.15 8.73 29.46
N GLU A 221 30.72 7.60 29.89
CA GLU A 221 31.35 7.52 31.22
C GLU A 221 32.71 8.23 31.18
N TYR A 222 32.70 9.54 31.46
CA TYR A 222 33.91 10.24 31.88
C TYR A 222 34.23 9.88 33.33
N SER A 223 35.12 8.91 33.56
CA SER A 223 35.83 8.84 34.84
C SER A 223 36.86 9.97 34.86
N LEU A 224 36.60 11.03 35.63
CA LEU A 224 37.62 12.04 35.94
C LEU A 224 38.71 11.39 36.82
N PRO A 225 39.99 11.74 36.61
CA PRO A 225 41.10 11.25 37.44
C PRO A 225 41.01 11.70 38.90
#